data_AF-A0A8T3ML69-F1
#
_entry.id   AF-A0A8T3ML69-F1
#
_cell.length_a   1.000
_cell.length_b   1.000
_cell.length_c   1.000
_cell.angle_alpha   90.00
_cell.angle_beta   90.00
_cell.angle_gamma   90.00
#
_symmetry.space_group_name_H-M   'P 1'
#
loop_
_entity.id
_entity.type
_entity.pdbx_description
1 polymer ?
#
loop_
_entity_poly.entity_id
_entity_poly.type
_entity_poly.pdbx_seq_one_letter_code
_entity_poly.pdbx_strand_id
1 'polypeptide(L)'
;MATFVNHMLLKGFRAVEHREGFRALAAAFWEAYCNGLEVRELELVEQEALLQLGALMLARVDGKSKVEYLVGAPGADDAREFGRWLLRDRPASVSAVFRRYRHP
;
A
#
# COMPACT_ATOMS: atom_id res chain seq x y z
N MET A 1 -2.74 -0.84 10.79
CA MET A 1 -3.36 -0.34 9.56
C MET A 1 -2.48 -0.56 8.31
N ALA A 2 -1.21 -0.10 8.27
CA ALA A 2 -0.39 -0.11 7.06
C ALA A 2 -0.18 -1.50 6.45
N THR A 3 -0.06 -2.53 7.29
CA THR A 3 0.06 -3.93 6.85
C THR A 3 -1.14 -4.41 6.03
N PHE A 4 -2.37 -4.03 6.41
CA PHE A 4 -3.57 -4.43 5.68
C PHE A 4 -3.60 -3.77 4.31
N VAL A 5 -3.40 -2.44 4.26
CA VAL A 5 -3.36 -1.69 3.01
C VAL A 5 -2.26 -2.24 2.09
N ASN A 6 -1.05 -2.48 2.61
CA ASN A 6 0.03 -3.11 1.85
C ASN A 6 -0.39 -4.46 1.25
N HIS A 7 -1.01 -5.35 2.01
CA HIS A 7 -1.43 -6.65 1.49
C HIS A 7 -2.51 -6.55 0.41
N MET A 8 -3.44 -5.59 0.51
CA MET A 8 -4.43 -5.38 -0.55
C MET A 8 -3.76 -4.91 -1.84
N LEU A 9 -2.86 -3.93 -1.76
CA LEU A 9 -2.12 -3.46 -2.93
C LEU A 9 -1.24 -4.57 -3.54
N LEU A 10 -0.55 -5.37 -2.73
CA LEU A 10 0.23 -6.51 -3.22
C LEU A 10 -0.62 -7.55 -3.95
N LYS A 11 -1.84 -7.83 -3.47
CA LYS A 11 -2.79 -8.72 -4.18
C LYS A 11 -3.20 -8.14 -5.53
N GLY A 12 -3.39 -6.82 -5.63
CA GLY A 12 -3.73 -6.17 -6.89
C GLY A 12 -2.58 -6.10 -7.91
N PHE A 13 -1.31 -6.14 -7.47
CA PHE A 13 -0.17 -6.36 -8.36
C PHE A 13 -0.15 -7.79 -8.93
N ARG A 14 -0.60 -8.79 -8.16
CA ARG A 14 -0.69 -10.18 -8.62
C ARG A 14 -1.88 -10.44 -9.54
N ALA A 15 -3.06 -9.94 -9.18
CA ALA A 15 -4.32 -10.15 -9.89
C ALA A 15 -4.79 -8.83 -10.50
N VAL A 16 -4.23 -8.49 -11.67
CA VAL A 16 -4.44 -7.20 -12.34
C VAL A 16 -5.93 -6.98 -12.65
N GLU A 17 -6.66 -8.04 -13.00
CA GLU A 17 -8.10 -8.05 -13.24
C GLU A 17 -8.92 -7.65 -12.00
N HIS A 18 -8.38 -7.82 -10.80
CA HIS A 18 -9.00 -7.47 -9.52
C HIS A 18 -8.32 -6.28 -8.83
N ARG A 19 -7.36 -5.64 -9.48
CA ARG A 19 -6.53 -4.56 -8.91
C ARG A 19 -7.36 -3.43 -8.33
N GLU A 20 -8.38 -3.00 -9.07
CA GLU A 20 -9.27 -1.92 -8.65
C GLU A 20 -10.13 -2.34 -7.44
N GLY A 21 -10.58 -3.60 -7.40
CA GLY A 21 -11.31 -4.13 -6.25
C GLY A 21 -10.47 -4.14 -4.97
N PHE A 22 -9.21 -4.57 -5.05
CA PHE A 22 -8.30 -4.52 -3.90
C PHE A 22 -7.97 -3.08 -3.47
N ARG A 23 -7.76 -2.17 -4.42
CA ARG A 23 -7.56 -0.74 -4.13
C ARG A 23 -8.78 -0.15 -3.42
N ALA A 24 -9.98 -0.40 -3.94
CA ALA A 24 -11.23 0.08 -3.37
C ALA A 24 -11.44 -0.45 -1.95
N LEU A 25 -11.16 -1.73 -1.71
CA LEU A 25 -11.21 -2.32 -0.37
C LEU A 25 -10.21 -1.66 0.60
N ALA A 26 -8.98 -1.39 0.14
CA ALA A 26 -7.97 -0.69 0.94
C ALA A 26 -8.40 0.74 1.29
N ALA A 27 -9.00 1.45 0.32
CA ALA A 27 -9.51 2.81 0.51
C ALA A 27 -10.70 2.85 1.47
N ALA A 28 -11.67 1.94 1.31
CA ALA A 28 -12.82 1.82 2.20
C ALA A 28 -12.40 1.46 3.63
N PHE A 29 -11.42 0.56 3.78
CA PHE A 29 -10.84 0.26 5.10
C PHE A 29 -10.18 1.49 5.72
N TRP A 30 -9.37 2.23 4.95
CA TRP A 30 -8.70 3.43 5.44
C TRP A 30 -9.70 4.49 5.91
N GLU A 31 -10.73 4.77 5.11
CA GLU A 31 -11.80 5.70 5.45
C GLU A 31 -12.53 5.27 6.73
N ALA A 32 -12.94 4.01 6.84
CA ALA A 32 -13.62 3.49 8.03
C ALA A 32 -12.72 3.53 9.27
N TYR A 33 -11.43 3.26 9.11
CA TYR A 33 -10.45 3.32 10.20
C TYR A 33 -10.27 4.76 10.69
N CYS A 34 -10.10 5.72 9.78
CA CYS A 34 -9.99 7.15 10.12
C CYS A 34 -11.26 7.70 10.77
N ASN A 35 -12.45 7.28 10.33
CA ASN A 35 -13.71 7.71 10.93
C ASN A 35 -13.87 7.28 12.41
N GLY A 36 -13.09 6.29 12.86
CA GLY A 36 -13.05 5.87 14.26
C GLY A 36 -12.04 6.61 15.13
N LEU A 37 -11.24 7.53 14.57
CA LEU A 37 -10.19 8.26 15.27
C LEU A 37 -10.61 9.69 15.60
N GLU A 38 -10.00 10.26 16.63
CA GLU A 38 -10.13 11.69 16.88
C GLU A 38 -9.28 12.51 15.90
N VAL A 39 -9.68 13.76 15.65
CA VAL A 39 -8.99 14.65 14.70
C VAL A 39 -7.49 14.80 15.00
N ARG A 40 -7.12 14.85 16.28
CA ARG A 40 -5.72 14.95 16.73
C ARG A 40 -4.87 13.71 16.43
N GLU A 41 -5.50 12.56 16.22
CA GLU A 41 -4.84 11.28 15.96
C GLU A 41 -4.71 11.01 14.45
N LEU A 42 -5.61 11.58 13.64
CA LEU A 42 -5.66 11.35 12.18
C LEU A 42 -4.32 11.64 11.50
N GLU A 43 -3.74 12.81 11.76
CA GLU A 43 -2.51 13.23 11.10
C GLU A 43 -1.32 12.32 11.48
N LEU A 44 -1.19 12.00 12.77
CA LEU A 44 -0.14 11.12 13.26
C LEU A 44 -0.26 9.71 12.68
N VAL A 45 -1.46 9.17 12.64
CA VAL A 45 -1.73 7.83 12.07
C VAL A 45 -1.48 7.80 10.57
N GLU A 46 -1.84 8.84 9.83
CA GLU A 46 -1.56 8.93 8.40
C GLU A 46 -0.06 9.03 8.11
N GLN A 47 0.68 9.84 8.88
CA GLN A 47 2.13 9.95 8.72
C GLN A 47 2.83 8.61 9.00
N GLU A 48 2.48 7.94 10.11
CA GLU A 48 3.02 6.62 10.44
C GLU A 48 2.68 5.58 9.36
N ALA A 49 1.46 5.61 8.83
CA ALA A 49 1.05 4.74 7.74
C ALA A 49 1.94 4.92 6.50
N LEU A 50 2.18 6.17 6.10
CA LEU A 50 2.99 6.52 4.94
C LEU A 50 4.46 6.09 5.10
N LEU A 51 5.04 6.31 6.28
CA LEU A 51 6.41 5.89 6.60
C LEU A 51 6.56 4.37 6.50
N GLN A 52 5.55 3.62 6.94
CA GLN A 52 5.59 2.16 6.97
C GLN A 52 5.29 1.52 5.60
N LEU A 53 4.38 2.08 4.81
CA LEU A 53 3.86 1.44 3.59
C LEU A 53 4.97 1.05 2.60
N GLY A 54 5.91 1.96 2.32
CA GLY A 54 7.02 1.69 1.40
C GLY A 54 7.96 0.60 1.90
N ALA A 55 8.33 0.67 3.18
CA ALA A 55 9.22 -0.30 3.82
C ALA A 55 8.58 -1.70 3.89
N LEU A 56 7.29 -1.76 4.26
CA LEU A 56 6.52 -2.99 4.29
C LEU A 56 6.40 -3.60 2.89
N MET A 57 6.15 -2.79 1.87
CA MET A 57 6.03 -3.29 0.50
C MET A 57 7.34 -3.94 0.02
N LEU A 58 8.47 -3.25 0.17
CA LEU A 58 9.78 -3.79 -0.21
C LEU A 58 10.18 -5.00 0.63
N ALA A 59 9.87 -5.01 1.93
CA ALA A 59 10.13 -6.17 2.78
C ALA A 59 9.39 -7.42 2.30
N ARG A 60 8.16 -7.27 1.78
CA ARG A 60 7.35 -8.37 1.25
C ARG A 60 7.74 -8.81 -0.16
N VAL A 61 8.50 -8.02 -0.90
CA VAL A 61 8.99 -8.37 -2.24
C VAL A 61 10.43 -8.89 -2.19
N ASP A 62 11.32 -8.17 -1.53
CA ASP A 62 12.78 -8.41 -1.54
C ASP A 62 13.34 -8.89 -0.19
N GLY A 63 12.62 -8.68 0.91
CA GLY A 63 13.08 -9.00 2.26
C GLY A 63 13.06 -10.48 2.62
N LYS A 64 13.28 -10.78 3.91
CA LYS A 64 13.29 -12.16 4.45
C LYS A 64 11.90 -12.79 4.55
N SER A 65 10.86 -11.96 4.72
CA SER A 65 9.47 -12.40 4.74
C SER A 65 8.83 -11.97 3.43
N LYS A 66 8.91 -12.79 2.39
CA LYS A 66 8.31 -12.49 1.08
C LYS A 66 6.87 -12.99 0.99
N VAL A 67 6.02 -12.32 0.19
CA VAL A 67 4.72 -12.89 -0.20
C VAL A 67 4.98 -13.95 -1.28
N GLU A 68 4.74 -15.21 -0.95
CA GLU A 68 5.01 -16.35 -1.87
C GLU A 68 4.32 -16.18 -3.23
N TYR A 69 3.12 -15.59 -3.24
CA TYR A 69 2.35 -15.37 -4.47
C TYR A 69 2.91 -14.26 -5.38
N LEU A 70 3.92 -13.48 -4.98
CA LEU A 70 4.60 -12.53 -5.88
C LEU A 70 6.00 -12.99 -6.29
N VAL A 71 6.55 -14.05 -5.69
CA VAL A 71 7.89 -14.54 -6.09
C VAL A 71 7.84 -15.05 -7.53
N GLY A 72 8.59 -14.41 -8.43
CA GLY A 72 8.61 -14.75 -9.86
C GLY A 72 7.35 -14.37 -10.64
N ALA A 73 6.41 -13.65 -10.02
CA ALA A 73 5.21 -13.16 -10.70
C ALA A 73 5.49 -11.84 -11.45
N PRO A 74 4.82 -11.57 -12.58
CA PRO A 74 5.00 -10.32 -13.33
C PRO A 74 4.82 -9.06 -12.47
N GLY A 75 3.88 -9.06 -11.52
CA GLY A 75 3.61 -7.92 -10.65
C GLY A 75 4.66 -7.65 -9.55
N ALA A 76 5.72 -8.45 -9.43
CA ALA A 76 6.76 -8.25 -8.42
C ALA A 76 7.60 -6.99 -8.70
N ASP A 77 7.89 -6.72 -9.98
CA ASP A 77 8.68 -5.57 -10.39
C ASP A 77 7.89 -4.27 -10.20
N ASP A 78 6.61 -4.26 -10.58
CA ASP A 78 5.68 -3.15 -10.31
C ASP A 78 5.57 -2.86 -8.81
N ALA A 79 5.41 -3.90 -7.99
CA ALA A 79 5.33 -3.76 -6.54
C ALA A 79 6.63 -3.18 -5.95
N ARG A 80 7.78 -3.58 -6.50
CA ARG A 80 9.09 -3.05 -6.09
C ARG A 80 9.25 -1.59 -6.48
N GLU A 81 8.89 -1.23 -7.70
CA GLU A 81 8.95 0.15 -8.16
C GLU A 81 8.03 1.04 -7.33
N PHE A 82 6.80 0.58 -7.08
CA PHE A 82 5.84 1.31 -6.25
C PHE A 82 6.34 1.49 -4.81
N GLY A 83 6.91 0.44 -4.21
CA GLY A 83 7.53 0.52 -2.88
C GLY A 83 8.70 1.51 -2.83
N ARG A 84 9.52 1.57 -3.88
CA ARG A 84 10.61 2.56 -4.01
C ARG A 84 10.09 3.98 -4.18
N TRP A 85 9.04 4.17 -4.97
CA TRP A 85 8.38 5.47 -5.14
C TRP A 85 7.86 5.98 -3.79
N LEU A 86 7.17 5.16 -3.01
CA LEU A 86 6.68 5.54 -1.67
C LEU A 86 7.79 6.08 -0.76
N LEU A 87 8.96 5.44 -0.75
CA LEU A 87 10.09 5.86 0.10
C LEU A 87 10.81 7.12 -0.42
N ARG A 88 10.88 7.28 -1.74
CA ARG A 88 11.61 8.38 -2.38
C ARG A 88 10.79 9.65 -2.44
N ASP A 89 9.55 9.55 -2.91
CA ASP A 89 8.67 10.67 -3.23
C ASP A 89 7.87 11.14 -2.01
N ARG A 90 7.68 10.26 -1.02
CA ARG A 90 7.00 10.56 0.26
C ARG A 90 5.66 11.27 0.03
N PRO A 91 4.67 10.58 -0.54
CA PRO A 91 3.39 11.18 -0.87
C PRO A 91 2.73 11.81 0.37
N ALA A 92 2.09 12.97 0.16
CA ALA A 92 1.53 13.78 1.25
C ALA A 92 0.32 13.17 1.97
N SER A 93 -0.28 12.09 1.42
CA SER A 93 -1.44 11.42 2.03
C SER A 93 -1.63 9.99 1.52
N VAL A 94 -2.36 9.17 2.26
CA VAL A 94 -2.73 7.81 1.83
C VAL A 94 -3.65 7.87 0.61
N SER A 95 -4.48 8.90 0.48
CA SER A 95 -5.28 9.12 -0.74
C SER A 95 -4.40 9.35 -1.99
N ALA A 96 -3.26 10.04 -1.85
CA ALA A 96 -2.31 10.21 -2.95
C ALA A 96 -1.68 8.87 -3.37
N VAL A 97 -1.39 7.98 -2.42
CA VAL A 97 -0.97 6.60 -2.69
C VAL A 97 -2.01 5.86 -3.52
N PHE A 98 -3.29 5.91 -3.13
CA PHE A 98 -4.35 5.24 -3.88
C PHE A 98 -4.56 5.81 -5.28
N ARG A 99 -4.40 7.13 -5.47
CA ARG A 99 -4.45 7.75 -6.82
C ARG A 99 -3.31 7.26 -7.70
N ARG A 100 -2.06 7.28 -7.21
CA ARG A 100 -0.90 6.79 -7.96
C ARG A 100 -1.03 5.31 -8.30
N TYR A 101 -1.58 4.51 -7.39
CA TYR A 101 -1.77 3.07 -7.58
C TYR A 101 -2.69 2.69 -8.75
N ARG A 102 -3.61 3.58 -9.17
CA ARG A 102 -4.46 3.39 -10.35
C ARG A 102 -3.69 3.50 -11.67
N HIS A 103 -2.55 4.18 -11.64
CA HIS A 103 -1.70 4.46 -12.80
C HIS A 103 -0.25 4.10 -12.45
N PRO A 104 0.06 2.80 -12.18
CA PRO A 104 1.40 2.32 -11.83
C PRO A 104 2.47 2.77 -12.83
#